data_AF-A0B6P9-F1
#
_entry.id   AF-A0B6P9-F1
#
_cell.length_a   1.000
_cell.length_b   1.000
_cell.length_c   1.000
_cell.angle_alpha   90.00
_cell.angle_beta   90.00
_cell.angle_gamma   90.00
#
_symmetry.space_group_name_H-M   'P 1'
#
loop_
_entity.id
_entity.type
_entity.pdbx_description
1 polymer ?
#
loop_
_entity_poly.entity_id
_entity_poly.type
_entity_poly.pdbx_seq_one_letter_code
_entity_poly.pdbx_strand_id
1 'polypeptide(L)'
;MQEGCVIPMLHYRGIALRENASSVLSIWIEGMREVDPAKVRELLSSNMSLEEIQAEINRGNITYRGVLRLAQDVYQLRGIALMRSENITTIDAELARIRFRDARVGDEADGGEVVGNISLTIDDDLQLGKGSMRINAGSARGSYSIILEMVPDEMRRGWHHLAPRG
;
A
#
# COMPACT_ATOMS: atom_id res chain seq x y z
N MET A 1 1.95 -21.09 0.92
CA MET A 1 0.92 -20.04 1.06
C MET A 1 0.84 -19.70 2.53
N GLN A 2 1.32 -18.53 2.93
CA GLN A 2 1.16 -18.01 4.30
C GLN A 2 -0.22 -17.37 4.39
N GLU A 3 -1.03 -17.80 5.35
CA GLU A 3 -2.32 -17.17 5.66
C GLU A 3 -2.03 -15.90 6.48
N GLY A 4 -2.39 -14.74 5.95
CA GLY A 4 -2.16 -13.43 6.58
C GLY A 4 -3.46 -12.66 6.73
N CYS A 5 -3.61 -11.94 7.85
CA CYS A 5 -4.72 -11.01 8.03
C CYS A 5 -4.42 -9.72 7.24
N VAL A 6 -5.29 -9.39 6.28
CA VAL A 6 -5.17 -8.17 5.47
C VAL A 6 -5.83 -7.01 6.20
N ILE A 7 -5.04 -5.97 6.48
CA ILE A 7 -5.46 -4.75 7.15
C ILE A 7 -5.43 -3.64 6.10
N PRO A 8 -6.59 -3.20 5.57
CA PRO A 8 -6.63 -2.07 4.66
C PRO A 8 -6.13 -0.83 5.39
N MET A 9 -5.05 -0.23 4.90
CA MET A 9 -4.38 0.87 5.59
C MET A 9 -4.72 2.21 4.94
N LEU A 10 -4.42 2.38 3.64
CA LEU A 10 -4.50 3.68 2.99
C LEU A 10 -5.02 3.54 1.56
N HIS A 11 -5.98 4.40 1.20
CA HIS A 11 -6.45 4.52 -0.18
C HIS A 11 -6.65 5.99 -0.50
N TYR A 12 -5.83 6.51 -1.41
CA TYR A 12 -5.84 7.92 -1.80
C TYR A 12 -5.93 8.05 -3.31
N ARG A 13 -6.56 9.13 -3.75
CA ARG A 13 -6.64 9.52 -5.15
C ARG A 13 -6.24 10.98 -5.27
N GLY A 14 -5.74 11.38 -6.43
CA GLY A 14 -5.45 12.78 -6.68
C GLY A 14 -4.74 12.97 -8.00
N ILE A 15 -3.76 13.86 -7.99
CA ILE A 15 -3.06 14.29 -9.19
C ILE A 15 -1.54 14.29 -8.99
N ALA A 16 -0.85 13.84 -10.03
CA ALA A 16 0.57 14.02 -10.20
C ALA A 16 0.80 15.14 -11.22
N LEU A 17 1.52 16.19 -10.82
CA LEU A 17 1.83 17.37 -11.59
C LEU A 17 3.26 17.26 -12.12
N ARG A 18 3.40 17.38 -13.44
CA ARG A 18 4.66 17.56 -14.16
C ARG A 18 4.60 18.91 -14.87
N GLU A 19 5.72 19.58 -15.09
CA GLU A 19 5.85 20.96 -15.63
C GLU A 19 4.62 21.51 -16.39
N ASN A 20 4.19 20.85 -17.48
CA ASN A 20 3.05 21.27 -18.30
C ASN A 20 1.94 20.22 -18.42
N ALA A 21 1.87 19.24 -17.52
CA ALA A 21 0.90 18.16 -17.57
C ALA A 21 0.46 17.70 -16.18
N SER A 22 -0.83 17.42 -16.02
CA SER A 22 -1.36 16.72 -14.86
C SER A 22 -1.78 15.32 -15.26
N SER A 23 -1.70 14.38 -14.32
CA SER A 23 -2.14 13.00 -14.52
C SER A 23 -2.85 12.52 -13.27
N VAL A 24 -3.94 11.78 -13.45
CA VAL A 24 -4.66 11.17 -12.33
C VAL A 24 -3.74 10.16 -11.66
N LEU A 25 -3.67 10.22 -10.34
CA LEU A 25 -2.89 9.34 -9.48
C LEU A 25 -3.83 8.61 -8.53
N SER A 26 -3.58 7.33 -8.26
CA SER A 26 -4.24 6.58 -7.21
C SER A 26 -3.22 5.69 -6.53
N ILE A 27 -3.26 5.64 -5.20
CA ILE A 27 -2.35 4.85 -4.38
C ILE A 27 -3.16 4.02 -3.40
N TRP A 28 -2.75 2.77 -3.26
CA TRP A 28 -3.37 1.82 -2.36
C TRP A 28 -2.29 1.06 -1.61
N ILE A 29 -2.38 1.04 -0.29
CA ILE A 29 -1.45 0.35 0.61
C ILE A 29 -2.26 -0.46 1.60
N GLU A 30 -1.85 -1.70 1.78
CA GLU A 30 -2.36 -2.61 2.78
C GLU A 30 -1.23 -3.07 3.70
N GLY A 31 -1.56 -3.25 4.97
CA GLY A 31 -0.76 -4.02 5.89
C GLY A 31 -1.17 -5.49 5.80
N MET A 32 -0.20 -6.38 5.75
CA MET A 32 -0.41 -7.80 5.96
C MET A 32 0.24 -8.15 7.29
N ARG A 33 -0.58 -8.64 8.22
CA ARG A 33 -0.07 -9.22 9.45
C ARG A 33 0.05 -10.72 9.24
N GLU A 34 1.26 -11.23 9.42
CA GLU A 34 1.48 -12.66 9.44
C GLU A 34 0.88 -13.23 10.74
N VAL A 35 0.00 -14.21 10.60
CA VAL A 35 -0.63 -14.88 11.72
C VAL A 35 -0.27 -16.35 11.61
N ASP A 36 0.65 -16.81 12.45
CA ASP A 36 1.01 -18.23 12.50
C ASP A 36 -0.16 -19.03 13.09
N PRO A 37 -0.81 -19.94 12.32
CA PRO A 37 -1.91 -20.74 12.81
C PRO A 37 -1.53 -21.64 13.99
N ALA A 38 -0.27 -22.08 14.08
CA ALA A 38 0.21 -22.86 15.22
C ALA A 38 0.25 -22.00 16.49
N LYS A 39 0.77 -20.78 16.40
CA LYS A 39 0.78 -19.81 17.51
C LYS A 39 -0.64 -19.44 17.95
N VAL A 40 -1.58 -19.26 17.01
CA VAL A 40 -2.99 -19.01 17.36
C VAL A 40 -3.60 -20.18 18.13
N ARG A 41 -3.35 -21.42 17.70
CA ARG A 41 -3.85 -22.62 18.40
C ARG A 41 -3.25 -22.74 19.81
N GLU A 42 -1.96 -22.44 19.97
CA GLU A 42 -1.30 -22.41 21.26
C GLU A 42 -1.94 -21.37 22.20
N LEU A 43 -2.16 -20.14 21.71
CA LEU A 43 -2.80 -19.07 22.47
C LEU A 43 -4.24 -19.44 22.89
N LEU A 44 -5.03 -20.04 21.99
CA LEU A 44 -6.39 -20.50 22.31
C LEU A 44 -6.42 -21.66 23.32
N SER A 45 -5.37 -22.46 23.38
CA SER A 45 -5.22 -23.54 24.37
C SER A 45 -4.62 -23.06 25.70
N SER A 46 -4.12 -21.84 25.75
CA SER A 46 -3.56 -21.23 26.96
C SER A 46 -4.66 -20.70 27.88
N ASN A 47 -4.35 -20.54 29.17
CA ASN A 47 -5.29 -20.00 30.16
C ASN A 47 -5.36 -18.46 30.15
N MET A 48 -5.16 -17.85 28.97
CA MET A 48 -5.22 -16.41 28.74
C MET A 48 -6.64 -15.94 28.48
N SER A 49 -6.94 -14.69 28.81
CA SER A 49 -8.21 -14.07 28.40
C SER A 49 -8.24 -13.81 26.90
N LEU A 50 -9.43 -13.63 26.34
CA LEU A 50 -9.59 -13.24 24.94
C LEU A 50 -8.90 -11.90 24.63
N GLU A 51 -8.89 -10.94 25.56
CA GLU A 51 -8.17 -9.68 25.37
C GLU A 51 -6.66 -9.89 25.29
N GLU A 52 -6.11 -10.78 26.11
CA GLU A 52 -4.68 -11.12 26.12
C GLU A 52 -4.25 -11.84 24.83
N ILE A 53 -5.07 -12.79 24.37
CA ILE A 53 -4.86 -13.49 23.10
C ILE A 53 -4.88 -12.48 21.93
N GLN A 54 -5.83 -11.55 21.95
CA GLN A 54 -5.94 -10.51 20.93
C GLN A 54 -4.75 -9.57 20.95
N ALA A 55 -4.24 -9.19 22.12
CA ALA A 55 -3.04 -8.39 22.26
C ALA A 55 -1.81 -9.11 21.68
N GLU A 56 -1.68 -10.42 21.94
CA GLU A 56 -0.54 -11.21 21.45
C GLU A 56 -0.60 -11.44 19.93
N ILE A 57 -1.78 -11.64 19.36
CA ILE A 57 -1.98 -11.66 17.90
C ILE A 57 -1.67 -10.28 17.29
N ASN A 58 -2.02 -9.19 17.99
CA ASN A 58 -1.78 -7.83 17.51
C ASN A 58 -0.32 -7.38 17.54
N ARG A 59 0.55 -8.07 18.29
CA ARG A 59 2.00 -7.81 18.35
C ARG A 59 2.78 -8.30 17.12
N GLY A 60 2.15 -9.07 16.22
CA GLY A 60 2.82 -9.55 15.01
C GLY A 60 3.30 -8.42 14.10
N ASN A 61 4.44 -8.63 13.44
CA ASN A 61 5.00 -7.69 12.47
C ASN A 61 4.02 -7.47 11.30
N ILE A 62 3.91 -6.22 10.86
CA ILE A 62 3.10 -5.84 9.70
C ILE A 62 4.04 -5.64 8.52
N THR A 63 3.82 -6.40 7.45
CA THR A 63 4.48 -6.19 6.16
C THR A 63 3.55 -5.36 5.28
N TYR A 64 4.06 -4.30 4.68
CA TYR A 64 3.26 -3.46 3.79
C TYR A 64 3.40 -3.87 2.33
N ARG A 65 2.28 -3.87 1.62
CA ARG A 65 2.21 -4.02 0.17
C ARG A 65 1.36 -2.91 -0.41
N GLY A 66 1.65 -2.51 -1.64
CA GLY A 66 0.87 -1.46 -2.26
C GLY A 66 1.05 -1.36 -3.76
N VAL A 67 0.12 -0.64 -4.37
CA VAL A 67 0.07 -0.38 -5.81
C VAL A 67 -0.19 1.10 -6.02
N LEU A 68 0.52 1.66 -7.00
CA LEU A 68 0.34 3.01 -7.48
C LEU A 68 -0.08 2.97 -8.94
N ARG A 69 -1.13 3.70 -9.28
CA ARG A 69 -1.59 3.89 -10.66
C ARG A 69 -1.44 5.34 -11.06
N LEU A 70 -0.65 5.59 -12.10
CA LEU A 70 -0.45 6.90 -12.71
C LEU A 70 -1.03 6.86 -14.13
N ALA A 71 -2.17 7.51 -14.33
CA ALA A 71 -2.96 7.41 -15.55
C ALA A 71 -3.23 5.93 -15.95
N GLN A 72 -2.55 5.43 -16.98
CA GLN A 72 -2.67 4.06 -17.47
C GLN A 72 -1.57 3.13 -16.96
N ASP A 73 -0.47 3.67 -16.41
CA ASP A 73 0.65 2.89 -15.91
C ASP A 73 0.41 2.45 -14.46
N VAL A 74 0.81 1.21 -14.14
CA VAL A 74 0.66 0.62 -12.81
C VAL A 74 2.03 0.18 -12.29
N TYR A 75 2.31 0.56 -11.05
CA TYR A 75 3.55 0.32 -10.33
C TYR A 75 3.26 -0.42 -9.03
N GLN A 76 4.07 -1.41 -8.71
CA GLN A 76 4.09 -2.01 -7.39
C GLN A 76 4.97 -1.14 -6.47
N LEU A 77 4.48 -0.91 -5.25
CA LEU A 77 5.24 -0.24 -4.20
C LEU A 77 6.08 -1.28 -3.45
N ARG A 78 7.40 -1.08 -3.40
CA ARG A 78 8.35 -1.96 -2.70
C ARG A 78 9.07 -1.21 -1.58
N GLY A 79 9.48 -1.96 -0.56
CA GLY A 79 10.22 -1.40 0.58
C GLY A 79 9.45 -0.26 1.26
N ILE A 80 8.13 -0.40 1.40
CA ILE A 80 7.28 0.66 1.95
C ILE A 80 7.68 0.93 3.39
N ALA A 81 8.29 2.08 3.62
CA ALA A 81 8.53 2.64 4.94
C ALA A 81 7.36 3.55 5.28
N LEU A 82 6.58 3.15 6.29
CA LEU A 82 5.46 3.93 6.80
C LEU A 82 5.78 4.36 8.22
N MET A 83 5.94 5.67 8.44
CA MET A 83 6.20 6.24 9.75
C MET A 83 5.06 7.17 10.13
N ARG A 84 4.52 6.99 11.33
CA ARG A 84 3.47 7.84 11.89
C ARG A 84 4.03 8.66 13.04
N SER A 85 3.79 9.97 12.99
CA SER A 85 4.14 10.90 14.06
C SER A 85 2.97 11.86 14.25
N GLU A 86 2.33 11.79 15.42
CA GLU A 86 1.15 12.60 15.75
C GLU A 86 0.03 12.45 14.70
N ASN A 87 -0.28 13.51 13.97
CA ASN A 87 -1.29 13.56 12.90
C ASN A 87 -0.65 13.51 11.49
N ILE A 88 0.63 13.14 11.40
CA ILE A 88 1.35 13.05 10.15
C ILE A 88 1.75 11.60 9.88
N THR A 89 1.34 11.09 8.72
CA THR A 89 1.81 9.82 8.17
C THR A 89 2.77 10.10 7.01
N THR A 90 3.99 9.59 7.10
CA THR A 90 4.99 9.65 6.01
C THR A 90 5.16 8.29 5.36
N ILE A 91 5.30 8.28 4.04
CA ILE A 91 5.40 7.08 3.22
C ILE A 91 6.53 7.25 2.22
N ASP A 92 7.50 6.37 2.28
CA ASP A 92 8.56 6.25 1.28
C ASP A 92 8.51 4.86 0.67
N ALA A 93 8.59 4.78 -0.65
CA ALA A 93 8.59 3.50 -1.35
C ALA A 93 9.32 3.58 -2.70
N GLU A 94 9.79 2.42 -3.14
CA GLU A 94 10.29 2.21 -4.50
C GLU A 94 9.14 1.87 -5.45
N LEU A 95 9.29 2.27 -6.71
CA LEU A 95 8.33 1.99 -7.78
C LEU A 95 8.88 0.89 -8.69
N ALA A 96 8.27 -0.28 -8.65
CA ALA A 96 8.57 -1.38 -9.56
C ALA A 96 7.51 -1.47 -10.66
N ARG A 97 7.93 -1.58 -11.93
CA ARG A 97 6.97 -1.64 -13.05
C ARG A 97 6.32 -3.03 -13.11
N ILE A 98 4.99 -3.07 -13.11
CA ILE A 98 4.25 -4.33 -13.28
C ILE A 98 4.21 -4.69 -14.78
N ARG A 99 4.80 -5.82 -15.16
CA ARG A 99 4.64 -6.37 -16.52
C ARG A 99 3.39 -7.26 -16.52
N PHE A 100 2.28 -6.75 -17.06
CA PHE A 100 1.00 -7.45 -17.16
C PHE A 100 1.03 -8.77 -17.95
N ARG A 101 2.17 -9.16 -18.54
CA ARG A 101 2.24 -10.38 -19.37
C ARG A 101 2.27 -11.67 -18.55
N ASP A 102 2.72 -11.63 -17.28
CA ASP A 102 2.94 -12.84 -16.48
C ASP A 102 2.45 -12.75 -15.01
N ALA A 103 1.90 -11.61 -14.57
CA ALA A 103 1.51 -11.43 -13.17
C ALA A 103 0.03 -11.80 -12.94
N ARG A 104 -0.23 -12.94 -12.32
CA ARG A 104 -1.47 -13.13 -11.56
C ARG A 104 -1.38 -12.28 -10.29
N VAL A 105 -2.42 -11.53 -9.96
CA VAL A 105 -2.48 -10.76 -8.72
C VAL A 105 -2.46 -11.74 -7.55
N GLY A 106 -1.34 -11.82 -6.83
CA GLY A 106 -1.13 -12.80 -5.76
C GLY A 106 0.11 -13.68 -5.94
N ASP A 107 0.65 -13.77 -7.15
CA ASP A 107 2.02 -14.23 -7.31
C ASP A 107 2.95 -13.14 -6.80
N GLU A 108 4.02 -13.52 -6.09
CA GLU A 108 5.21 -12.70 -5.93
C GLU A 108 5.72 -12.44 -7.35
N ALA A 109 5.14 -11.43 -8.02
CA ALA A 109 5.49 -11.07 -9.36
C ALA A 109 6.99 -10.80 -9.34
N ASP A 110 7.74 -11.71 -9.97
CA ASP A 110 9.19 -11.72 -9.99
C ASP A 110 9.65 -10.29 -10.27
N GLY A 111 10.26 -9.70 -9.24
CA GLY A 111 10.16 -8.28 -8.94
C GLY A 111 10.47 -7.43 -10.15
N GLY A 112 9.43 -6.77 -10.68
CA GLY A 112 9.59 -5.85 -11.81
C GLY A 112 10.72 -4.86 -11.53
N GLU A 113 11.41 -4.45 -12.59
CA GLU A 113 12.51 -3.48 -12.51
C GLU A 113 12.07 -2.26 -11.70
N VAL A 114 12.87 -1.89 -10.70
CA VAL A 114 12.68 -0.66 -9.93
C VAL A 114 13.00 0.50 -10.85
N VAL A 115 11.97 1.27 -11.20
CA VAL A 115 12.04 2.36 -12.16
C VAL A 115 11.92 3.73 -11.50
N GLY A 116 11.77 3.81 -10.18
CA GLY A 116 11.57 5.08 -9.51
C GLY A 116 11.34 4.98 -8.02
N ASN A 117 10.97 6.11 -7.42
CA ASN A 117 10.61 6.22 -6.02
C ASN A 117 9.49 7.25 -5.81
N ILE A 118 8.86 7.16 -4.65
CA ILE A 118 7.83 8.07 -4.19
C ILE A 118 8.04 8.37 -2.70
N SER A 119 7.80 9.63 -2.33
CA SER A 119 7.79 10.12 -0.96
C SER A 119 6.55 10.97 -0.75
N LEU A 120 5.76 10.63 0.27
CA LEU A 120 4.50 11.28 0.61
C LEU A 120 4.45 11.65 2.09
N THR A 121 3.83 12.78 2.37
CA THR A 121 3.40 13.23 3.70
C THR A 121 1.90 13.40 3.67
N ILE A 122 1.19 12.72 4.55
CA ILE A 122 -0.25 12.78 4.73
C ILE A 122 -0.53 13.47 6.04
N ASP A 123 -1.37 14.50 5.99
CA ASP A 123 -2.02 15.08 7.15
C ASP A 123 -3.29 14.27 7.43
N ASP A 124 -3.31 13.54 8.54
CA ASP A 124 -4.38 12.62 8.90
C ASP A 124 -5.65 13.36 9.38
N ASP A 125 -5.53 14.62 9.82
CA ASP A 125 -6.70 15.44 10.21
C ASP A 125 -7.39 16.01 8.98
N LEU A 126 -6.60 16.48 8.01
CA LEU A 126 -7.10 17.05 6.76
C LEU A 126 -7.36 15.99 5.68
N GLN A 127 -6.92 14.75 5.91
CA GLN A 127 -7.00 13.65 4.95
C GLN A 127 -6.39 14.00 3.59
N LEU A 128 -5.33 14.80 3.62
CA LEU A 128 -4.66 15.36 2.45
C LEU A 128 -3.20 14.91 2.42
N GLY A 129 -2.81 14.28 1.31
CA GLY A 129 -1.44 13.89 1.03
C GLY A 129 -0.74 14.86 0.08
N LYS A 130 0.53 15.14 0.33
CA LYS A 130 1.41 15.86 -0.59
C LYS A 130 2.74 15.14 -0.68
N GLY A 131 3.44 15.30 -1.79
CA GLY A 131 4.79 14.76 -1.88
C GLY A 131 5.38 14.84 -3.27
N SER A 132 6.33 13.95 -3.52
CA SER A 132 7.03 13.91 -4.80
C SER A 132 7.27 12.47 -5.26
N MET A 133 7.36 12.31 -6.56
CA MET A 133 7.65 11.03 -7.19
C MET A 133 8.59 11.24 -8.35
N ARG A 134 9.56 10.34 -8.50
CA ARG A 134 10.48 10.34 -9.62
C ARG A 134 10.44 8.99 -10.31
N ILE A 135 10.17 9.02 -11.61
CA ILE A 135 10.21 7.86 -12.49
C ILE A 135 11.38 8.05 -13.45
N ASN A 136 12.31 7.10 -13.44
CA ASN A 136 13.57 7.15 -14.18
C ASN A 136 13.49 6.43 -15.54
N ALA A 137 12.50 5.56 -15.77
CA ALA A 137 12.36 4.78 -17.00
C ALA A 137 10.90 4.62 -17.45
N GLY A 138 10.70 4.38 -18.75
CA GLY A 138 9.37 4.18 -19.35
C GLY A 138 8.70 5.47 -19.86
N SER A 139 7.46 5.34 -20.32
CA SER A 139 6.63 6.42 -20.88
C SER A 139 6.34 7.54 -19.87
N ALA A 140 6.20 7.18 -18.59
CA ALA A 140 5.95 8.11 -17.50
C ALA A 140 7.23 8.64 -16.84
N ARG A 141 8.39 8.57 -17.52
CA ARG A 141 9.63 9.14 -16.99
C ARG A 141 9.45 10.63 -16.69
N GLY A 142 9.91 11.06 -15.51
CA GLY A 142 9.83 12.44 -15.06
C GLY A 142 9.84 12.60 -13.55
N SER A 143 9.85 13.86 -13.12
CA SER A 143 9.65 14.26 -11.73
C SER A 143 8.24 14.83 -11.58
N TYR A 144 7.56 14.45 -10.51
CA TYR A 144 6.18 14.77 -10.24
C TYR A 144 6.01 15.36 -8.85
N SER A 145 5.25 16.45 -8.75
CA SER A 145 4.68 16.91 -7.49
C SER A 145 3.31 16.27 -7.30
N ILE A 146 3.05 15.73 -6.13
CA ILE A 146 1.84 14.94 -5.85
C ILE A 146 0.93 15.68 -4.88
N ILE A 147 -0.37 15.65 -5.17
CA ILE A 147 -1.44 16.04 -4.25
C ILE A 147 -2.47 14.92 -4.24
N LEU A 148 -2.87 14.48 -3.05
CA LEU A 148 -3.74 13.34 -2.80
C LEU A 148 -4.82 13.72 -1.78
N GLU A 149 -5.99 13.12 -1.91
CA GLU A 149 -7.09 13.14 -0.96
C GLU A 149 -7.49 11.70 -0.62
N MET A 150 -7.91 11.46 0.62
CA MET A 150 -8.37 10.13 1.04
C MET A 150 -9.64 9.77 0.28
N VAL A 151 -9.72 8.53 -0.20
CA VAL A 151 -10.96 8.01 -0.79
C VAL A 151 -11.85 7.52 0.36
N PRO A 152 -13.08 8.08 0.53
CA PRO A 152 -13.99 7.66 1.60
C PRO A 152 -14.32 6.17 1.53
N ASP A 153 -14.50 5.54 2.70
CA ASP A 153 -14.76 4.09 2.81
C ASP A 153 -15.98 3.62 2.02
N GLU A 154 -16.99 4.47 1.87
CA GLU A 154 -18.19 4.19 1.09
C GLU A 154 -17.89 3.90 -0.40
N MET A 155 -16.83 4.51 -0.94
CA MET A 155 -16.35 4.30 -2.31
C MET A 155 -15.37 3.12 -2.46
N ARG A 156 -14.90 2.52 -1.36
CA ARG A 156 -13.98 1.37 -1.39
C ARG A 156 -14.69 0.07 -1.83
N ARG A 157 -16.02 0.01 -1.75
CA ARG A 157 -16.83 -1.18 -2.10
C ARG A 157 -16.80 -1.57 -3.59
N GLY A 158 -16.43 -0.66 -4.49
CA GLY A 158 -16.34 -0.93 -5.93
C GLY A 158 -15.08 -1.68 -6.39
N TRP A 159 -14.08 -1.85 -5.53
CA TRP A 159 -12.77 -2.42 -5.89
C TRP A 159 -12.56 -3.88 -5.46
N HIS A 160 -13.48 -4.45 -4.67
CA HIS A 160 -13.45 -5.88 -4.29
C HIS A 160 -13.62 -6.85 -5.47
N HIS A 161 -13.82 -6.35 -6.69
CA HIS A 161 -13.87 -7.15 -7.92
C HIS A 161 -12.48 -7.28 -8.59
N LEU A 162 -11.52 -6.47 -8.17
CA LEU A 162 -10.13 -6.46 -8.67
C LEU A 162 -9.12 -6.93 -7.61
N ALA A 163 -9.53 -6.99 -6.34
CA ALA A 163 -8.81 -7.78 -5.35
C ALA A 163 -9.05 -9.28 -5.65
N PRO A 164 -8.00 -10.11 -5.73
CA PRO A 164 -8.19 -11.54 -5.89
C PRO A 164 -9.01 -12.04 -4.70
N ARG A 165 -10.16 -12.66 -4.99
CA ARG A 165 -10.75 -13.59 -4.04
C ARG A 165 -9.75 -14.74 -3.92
N GLY A 166 -9.32 -15.01 -2.69
CA GLY A 166 -8.47 -16.16 -2.38
C GLY A 166 -9.06 -17.46 -2.88
#